data_AF-A0A947JR38-F1
#
_entry.id   AF-A0A947JR38-F1
#
_cell.length_a   1.000
_cell.length_b   1.000
_cell.length_c   1.000
_cell.angle_alpha   90.00
_cell.angle_beta   90.00
_cell.angle_gamma   90.00
#
_symmetry.space_group_name_H-M   'P 1'
#
loop_
_entity.id
_entity.type
_entity.pdbx_description
1 polymer ?
#
loop_
_entity_poly.entity_id
_entity_poly.type
_entity_poly.pdbx_seq_one_letter_code
_entity_poly.pdbx_strand_id
1 'polypeptide(L)'
;MAKTKTRKIRYKINTKNNKLLVLRDKQKFSPPGHFEIDSKNRLTYLYQRKDTDPVDWNIPRKIVFEGKWAMDSRSNVLFTLRESADAPASQKVFLKGKICDVEANSLAVLVDTEQEDGTSRIHRLNLDGTWRADENNRLNFLVQKSKSRYDTLTFEGGWQVENNEIVYRVKNVSLKRGERAERKLTFKGFWEISDTRRITYVLDRESGSLFNFKLYSGSPNLIAKKGVLKYRLGIAAAKTGKRKVKEITLFGSWKFGHQGGLGFEMDNKKALTINTALPVYKQGKIIFQIKGRKGQRPLRSVVFERGFLKDNASLRLELSEDRKIYTGMKLRW
;
A
#
# COMPACT_ATOMS: atom_id res chain seq x y z
N MET A 1 5.41 2.72 -61.14
CA MET A 1 6.14 2.67 -59.85
C MET A 1 5.32 1.89 -58.83
N ALA A 2 5.74 0.69 -58.46
CA ALA A 2 5.04 -0.11 -57.45
C ALA A 2 5.34 0.46 -56.05
N LYS A 3 4.30 0.87 -55.31
CA LYS A 3 4.43 1.24 -53.90
C LYS A 3 4.83 -0.02 -53.11
N THR A 4 6.10 -0.12 -52.73
CA THR A 4 6.58 -1.19 -51.85
C THR A 4 5.83 -1.07 -50.52
N LYS A 5 4.85 -1.96 -50.32
CA LYS A 5 4.02 -1.99 -49.10
C LYS A 5 4.94 -2.31 -47.93
N THR A 6 5.33 -1.29 -47.15
CA THR A 6 6.20 -1.45 -45.98
C THR A 6 5.51 -2.40 -45.01
N ARG A 7 6.04 -3.62 -44.89
CA ARG A 7 5.40 -4.68 -44.09
C ARG A 7 5.49 -4.33 -42.61
N LYS A 8 4.34 -4.29 -41.92
CA LYS A 8 4.19 -3.81 -40.55
C LYS A 8 4.76 -4.84 -39.55
N ILE A 9 5.72 -4.40 -38.74
CA ILE A 9 6.28 -5.18 -37.63
C ILE A 9 5.28 -5.25 -36.49
N ARG A 10 5.20 -6.39 -35.81
CA ARG A 10 4.31 -6.60 -34.66
C ARG A 10 5.11 -7.13 -33.47
N TYR A 11 4.69 -6.77 -32.26
CA TYR A 11 5.35 -7.18 -31.02
C TYR A 11 4.45 -8.10 -30.20
N LYS A 12 5.04 -9.09 -29.54
CA LYS A 12 4.37 -10.00 -28.61
C LYS A 12 5.32 -10.36 -27.46
N ILE A 13 4.81 -10.49 -26.24
CA ILE A 13 5.57 -11.07 -25.13
C ILE A 13 5.03 -12.47 -24.90
N ASN A 14 5.93 -13.45 -24.84
CA ASN A 14 5.57 -14.80 -24.46
C ASN A 14 5.29 -14.84 -22.94
N THR A 15 4.04 -15.15 -22.58
CA THR A 15 3.56 -15.09 -21.19
C THR A 15 4.14 -16.17 -20.29
N LYS A 16 4.74 -17.21 -20.87
CA LYS A 16 5.37 -18.29 -20.10
C LYS A 16 6.75 -17.91 -19.58
N ASN A 17 7.47 -17.07 -20.31
CA ASN A 17 8.88 -16.76 -20.04
C ASN A 17 9.25 -15.28 -20.22
N ASN A 18 8.25 -14.40 -20.30
CA ASN A 18 8.35 -12.97 -20.51
C ASN A 18 9.25 -12.53 -21.69
N LYS A 19 9.52 -13.39 -22.67
CA LYS A 19 10.42 -13.06 -23.78
C LYS A 19 9.74 -12.18 -24.83
N LEU A 20 10.41 -11.11 -25.28
CA LEU A 20 9.92 -10.30 -26.41
C LEU A 20 10.09 -11.06 -27.73
N LEU A 21 9.04 -11.09 -28.52
CA LEU A 21 8.97 -11.62 -29.88
C LEU A 21 8.57 -10.50 -30.83
N VAL A 22 9.41 -10.27 -31.82
CA VAL A 22 9.16 -9.41 -32.97
C VAL A 22 8.68 -10.32 -34.10
N LEU A 23 7.56 -9.95 -34.72
CA LEU A 23 6.90 -10.72 -35.76
C LEU A 23 6.87 -9.89 -37.03
N ARG A 24 7.40 -10.46 -38.12
CA ARG A 24 7.34 -9.90 -39.47
C ARG A 24 7.01 -11.04 -40.42
N ASP A 25 5.87 -10.93 -41.12
CA ASP A 25 5.34 -12.00 -41.97
C ASP A 25 5.19 -13.33 -41.22
N LYS A 26 5.84 -14.39 -41.71
CA LYS A 26 5.88 -15.72 -41.08
C LYS A 26 7.10 -15.90 -40.17
N GLN A 27 8.00 -14.92 -40.11
CA GLN A 27 9.22 -14.97 -39.33
C GLN A 27 8.99 -14.43 -37.92
N LYS A 28 9.75 -14.99 -36.97
CA LYS A 28 9.78 -14.59 -35.57
C LYS A 28 11.23 -14.35 -35.19
N PHE A 29 11.48 -13.20 -34.58
CA PHE A 29 12.78 -12.86 -34.04
C PHE A 29 12.62 -12.50 -32.58
N SER A 30 13.58 -12.91 -31.74
CA SER A 30 13.56 -12.59 -30.31
C SER A 30 14.76 -11.72 -30.02
N PRO A 31 14.62 -10.39 -30.10
CA PRO A 31 15.76 -9.50 -29.89
C PRO A 31 16.35 -9.71 -28.49
N PRO A 32 17.67 -9.68 -28.32
CA PRO A 32 18.31 -9.58 -27.01
C PRO A 32 18.06 -8.21 -26.37
N GLY A 33 17.91 -8.17 -25.05
CA GLY A 33 17.58 -6.94 -24.34
C GLY A 33 16.76 -7.17 -23.08
N HIS A 34 16.25 -6.09 -22.49
CA HIS A 34 15.56 -6.15 -21.21
C HIS A 34 14.41 -5.16 -21.09
N PHE A 35 13.50 -5.46 -20.17
CA PHE A 35 12.38 -4.58 -19.84
C PHE A 35 12.76 -3.55 -18.78
N GLU A 36 12.22 -2.35 -18.95
CA GLU A 36 12.28 -1.25 -17.98
C GLU A 36 10.92 -0.55 -17.90
N ILE A 37 10.75 0.24 -16.85
CA ILE A 37 9.63 1.15 -16.69
C ILE A 37 10.15 2.56 -16.90
N ASP A 38 9.52 3.32 -17.80
CA ASP A 38 9.85 4.74 -17.96
C ASP A 38 9.13 5.61 -16.91
N SER A 39 9.46 6.91 -16.87
CA SER A 39 8.87 7.88 -15.93
C SER A 39 7.36 8.09 -16.08
N LYS A 40 6.70 7.45 -17.05
CA LYS A 40 5.25 7.50 -17.27
C LYS A 40 4.59 6.15 -16.96
N ASN A 41 5.31 5.25 -16.28
CA ASN A 41 4.91 3.87 -16.03
C ASN A 41 4.53 3.11 -17.30
N ARG A 42 5.25 3.35 -18.39
CA ARG A 42 5.13 2.58 -19.63
C ARG A 42 6.19 1.50 -19.65
N LEU A 43 5.78 0.32 -20.10
CA LEU A 43 6.71 -0.76 -20.30
C LEU A 43 7.58 -0.42 -21.51
N THR A 44 8.90 -0.42 -21.30
CA THR A 44 9.89 -0.19 -22.35
C THR A 44 10.72 -1.45 -22.50
N TYR A 45 11.12 -1.76 -23.73
CA TYR A 45 12.15 -2.74 -24.01
C TYR A 45 13.38 -2.07 -24.61
N LEU A 46 14.52 -2.26 -23.98
CA LEU A 46 15.82 -1.80 -24.47
C LEU A 46 16.48 -2.92 -25.27
N TYR A 47 16.47 -2.75 -26.58
CA TYR A 47 17.04 -3.71 -27.52
C TYR A 47 18.56 -3.53 -27.63
N GLN A 48 19.29 -4.59 -27.28
CA GLN A 48 20.75 -4.67 -27.34
C GLN A 48 21.19 -5.28 -28.67
N ARG A 49 21.13 -4.48 -29.74
CA ARG A 49 21.45 -4.94 -31.09
C ARG A 49 22.83 -5.62 -31.19
N LYS A 50 22.86 -6.81 -31.79
CA LYS A 50 24.06 -7.55 -32.19
C LYS A 50 24.24 -7.47 -33.70
N ASP A 51 25.47 -7.71 -34.16
CA ASP A 51 25.79 -7.71 -35.61
C ASP A 51 25.10 -8.85 -36.37
N THR A 52 24.73 -9.92 -35.65
CA THR A 52 24.00 -11.08 -36.17
C THR A 52 22.50 -10.84 -36.33
N ASP A 53 21.98 -9.68 -35.90
CA ASP A 53 20.56 -9.41 -35.90
C ASP A 53 20.04 -9.03 -37.30
N PRO A 54 18.77 -9.33 -37.64
CA PRO A 54 18.19 -8.99 -38.95
C PRO A 54 18.22 -7.48 -39.23
N VAL A 55 19.17 -7.04 -40.06
CA VAL A 55 19.40 -5.62 -40.39
C VAL A 55 18.18 -5.00 -41.06
N ASP A 56 17.48 -5.78 -41.88
CA ASP A 56 16.34 -5.35 -42.68
C ASP A 56 15.04 -5.15 -41.87
N TRP A 57 15.02 -5.55 -40.60
CA TRP A 57 13.84 -5.42 -39.73
C TRP A 57 13.73 -4.03 -39.09
N ASN A 58 14.74 -3.17 -39.16
CA ASN A 58 14.70 -1.79 -38.65
C ASN A 58 14.06 -1.66 -37.24
N ILE A 59 14.41 -2.57 -36.32
CA ILE A 59 13.86 -2.60 -34.97
C ILE A 59 14.49 -1.45 -34.17
N PRO A 60 13.69 -0.55 -33.55
CA PRO A 60 14.25 0.55 -32.79
C PRO A 60 14.97 0.05 -31.54
N ARG A 61 16.06 0.73 -31.14
CA ARG A 61 16.80 0.43 -29.89
C ARG A 61 15.93 0.50 -28.64
N LYS A 62 14.86 1.30 -28.69
CA LYS A 62 13.89 1.48 -27.60
C LYS A 62 12.49 1.25 -28.14
N ILE A 63 11.80 0.23 -27.63
CA ILE A 63 10.40 -0.06 -27.96
C ILE A 63 9.56 0.34 -26.75
N VAL A 64 8.59 1.24 -26.94
CA VAL A 64 7.70 1.71 -25.87
C VAL A 64 6.32 1.10 -26.06
N PHE A 65 5.80 0.46 -25.02
CA PHE A 65 4.49 -0.18 -25.01
C PHE A 65 3.48 0.65 -24.22
N GLU A 66 2.34 0.92 -24.84
CA GLU A 66 1.20 1.59 -24.20
C GLU A 66 0.17 0.56 -23.76
N GLY A 67 -0.20 0.58 -22.48
CA GLY A 67 -1.04 -0.46 -21.90
C GLY A 67 -1.45 -0.19 -20.45
N LYS A 68 -2.16 -1.18 -19.90
CA LYS A 68 -2.78 -1.17 -18.59
C LYS A 68 -2.07 -2.11 -17.65
N TRP A 69 -1.78 -1.64 -16.44
CA TRP A 69 -1.37 -2.47 -15.32
C TRP A 69 -2.59 -3.05 -14.59
N ALA A 70 -2.50 -4.31 -14.19
CA ALA A 70 -3.50 -5.00 -13.42
C ALA A 70 -2.82 -5.99 -12.46
N MET A 71 -3.59 -6.55 -11.53
CA MET A 71 -3.12 -7.63 -10.67
C MET A 71 -4.01 -8.86 -10.85
N ASP A 72 -3.41 -10.05 -10.90
CA ASP A 72 -4.14 -11.32 -10.93
C ASP A 72 -4.50 -11.80 -9.52
N SER A 73 -5.33 -12.86 -9.45
CA SER A 73 -5.79 -13.45 -8.19
C SER A 73 -4.70 -14.15 -7.36
N ARG A 74 -3.47 -14.23 -7.89
CA ARG A 74 -2.27 -14.75 -7.22
C ARG A 74 -1.30 -13.62 -6.89
N SER A 75 -1.79 -12.37 -6.88
CA SER A 75 -1.01 -11.16 -6.60
C SER A 75 0.19 -10.95 -7.54
N ASN A 76 0.11 -11.43 -8.78
CA ASN A 76 1.08 -11.09 -9.81
C ASN A 76 0.65 -9.82 -10.54
N VAL A 77 1.61 -8.97 -10.84
CA VAL A 77 1.39 -7.78 -11.65
C VAL A 77 1.40 -8.18 -13.12
N LEU A 78 0.36 -7.77 -13.83
CA LEU A 78 0.16 -7.98 -15.26
C LEU A 78 0.21 -6.64 -15.98
N PHE A 79 0.97 -6.56 -17.07
CA PHE A 79 0.81 -5.49 -18.05
C PHE A 79 -0.06 -6.02 -19.19
N THR A 80 -0.97 -5.23 -19.77
CA THR A 80 -1.75 -5.60 -20.96
C THR A 80 -1.68 -4.47 -21.96
N LEU A 81 -1.23 -4.74 -23.19
CA LEU A 81 -1.24 -3.74 -24.26
C LEU A 81 -2.66 -3.20 -24.52
N ARG A 82 -2.74 -1.91 -24.82
CA ARG A 82 -3.98 -1.30 -25.29
C ARG A 82 -4.31 -1.84 -26.68
N GLU A 83 -5.52 -2.32 -26.87
CA GLU A 83 -6.02 -2.70 -28.20
C GLU A 83 -5.98 -1.46 -29.11
N SER A 84 -5.23 -1.54 -30.20
CA SER A 84 -5.32 -0.57 -31.31
C SER A 84 -6.26 -1.15 -32.36
N ALA A 85 -6.95 -0.30 -33.14
CA ALA A 85 -7.84 -0.74 -34.22
C ALA A 85 -7.18 -1.72 -35.22
N ASP A 86 -5.85 -1.68 -35.35
CA ASP A 86 -5.07 -2.55 -36.24
C ASP A 86 -4.50 -3.80 -35.56
N ALA A 87 -4.71 -3.99 -34.25
CA ALA A 87 -4.13 -5.08 -33.47
C ALA A 87 -5.24 -6.09 -33.10
N PRO A 88 -5.24 -7.31 -33.66
CA PRO A 88 -6.26 -8.31 -33.33
C PRO A 88 -6.24 -8.62 -31.83
N ALA A 89 -7.42 -8.92 -31.25
CA ALA A 89 -7.63 -9.18 -29.83
C ALA A 89 -6.72 -10.30 -29.24
N SER A 90 -6.08 -11.11 -30.09
CA SER A 90 -5.08 -12.11 -29.73
C SER A 90 -3.66 -11.55 -29.47
N GLN A 91 -3.45 -10.23 -29.61
CA GLN A 91 -2.17 -9.52 -29.38
C GLN A 91 -2.07 -8.83 -28.01
N LYS A 92 -2.61 -9.45 -26.97
CA LYS A 92 -2.51 -8.91 -25.60
C LYS A 92 -1.15 -9.29 -25.04
N VAL A 93 -0.23 -8.34 -24.98
CA VAL A 93 1.08 -8.56 -24.36
C VAL A 93 0.89 -8.58 -22.85
N PHE A 94 1.08 -9.77 -22.26
CA PHE A 94 1.05 -9.99 -20.82
C PHE A 94 2.46 -10.21 -20.28
N LEU A 95 3.06 -9.12 -19.79
CA LEU A 95 4.21 -9.22 -18.90
C LEU A 95 3.70 -9.68 -17.55
N LYS A 96 4.27 -10.74 -17.00
CA LYS A 96 3.90 -11.25 -15.68
C LYS A 96 5.07 -11.09 -14.71
N GLY A 97 4.85 -10.31 -13.66
CA GLY A 97 5.83 -10.10 -12.60
C GLY A 97 5.29 -10.39 -11.21
N LYS A 98 6.19 -10.69 -10.29
CA LYS A 98 5.90 -10.95 -8.88
C LYS A 98 6.27 -9.74 -8.04
N ILE A 99 5.37 -9.27 -7.20
CA ILE A 99 5.67 -8.19 -6.26
C ILE A 99 6.80 -8.63 -5.32
N CYS A 100 7.82 -7.79 -5.17
CA CYS A 100 8.93 -8.06 -4.24
C CYS A 100 9.03 -7.06 -3.11
N ASP A 101 8.66 -5.81 -3.33
CA ASP A 101 8.91 -4.74 -2.38
C ASP A 101 7.89 -3.61 -2.53
N VAL A 102 7.73 -2.83 -1.45
CA VAL A 102 6.83 -1.68 -1.40
C VAL A 102 7.55 -0.52 -0.73
N GLU A 103 7.47 0.66 -1.34
CA GLU A 103 7.91 1.90 -0.73
C GLU A 103 6.75 2.88 -0.68
N ALA A 104 6.96 4.06 -0.08
CA ALA A 104 5.89 5.03 0.08
C ALA A 104 5.27 5.46 -1.25
N ASN A 105 6.02 5.48 -2.36
CA ASN A 105 5.53 5.94 -3.67
C ASN A 105 5.85 4.98 -4.82
N SER A 106 6.33 3.78 -4.50
CA SER A 106 6.76 2.82 -5.51
C SER A 106 6.30 1.40 -5.17
N LEU A 107 6.10 0.61 -6.22
CA LEU A 107 5.84 -0.82 -6.13
C LEU A 107 6.88 -1.56 -6.98
N ALA A 108 7.71 -2.37 -6.34
CA ALA A 108 8.71 -3.15 -7.05
C ALA A 108 8.20 -4.53 -7.45
N VAL A 109 8.48 -4.89 -8.70
CA VAL A 109 8.02 -6.10 -9.36
C VAL A 109 9.21 -6.82 -9.97
N LEU A 110 9.37 -8.11 -9.66
CA LEU A 110 10.35 -8.97 -10.31
C LEU A 110 9.75 -9.63 -11.53
N VAL A 111 10.42 -9.47 -12.67
CA VAL A 111 10.08 -10.13 -13.93
C VAL A 111 11.20 -11.11 -14.26
N ASP A 112 10.85 -12.38 -14.35
CA ASP A 112 11.75 -13.44 -14.77
C ASP A 112 11.66 -13.61 -16.29
N THR A 113 12.76 -13.42 -17.00
CA THR A 113 12.83 -13.47 -18.47
C THR A 113 13.86 -14.50 -18.93
N GLU A 114 13.43 -15.45 -19.75
CA GLU A 114 14.30 -16.47 -20.34
C GLU A 114 15.10 -15.89 -21.53
N GLN A 115 16.40 -16.15 -21.53
CA GLN A 115 17.35 -15.71 -22.54
C GLN A 115 17.44 -16.72 -23.71
N GLU A 116 18.28 -16.45 -24.71
CA GLU A 116 18.46 -17.37 -25.85
C GLU A 116 19.23 -18.65 -25.47
N ASP A 117 20.14 -18.56 -24.51
CA ASP A 117 20.95 -19.67 -24.01
C ASP A 117 20.20 -20.57 -23.00
N GLY A 118 18.90 -20.34 -22.81
CA GLY A 118 18.07 -21.06 -21.84
C GLY A 118 18.25 -20.61 -20.39
N THR A 119 19.14 -19.64 -20.11
CA THR A 119 19.27 -19.05 -18.78
C THR A 119 18.12 -18.11 -18.47
N SER A 120 17.87 -17.84 -17.19
CA SER A 120 16.87 -16.89 -16.75
C SER A 120 17.52 -15.63 -16.16
N ARG A 121 16.96 -14.47 -16.51
CA ARG A 121 17.39 -13.18 -15.96
C ARG A 121 16.22 -12.53 -15.22
N ILE A 122 16.47 -12.19 -13.96
CA ILE A 122 15.50 -11.51 -13.11
C ILE A 122 15.71 -10.01 -13.24
N HIS A 123 14.66 -9.30 -13.61
CA HIS A 123 14.63 -7.84 -13.70
C HIS A 123 13.75 -7.26 -12.59
N ARG A 124 14.20 -6.20 -11.93
CA ARG A 124 13.37 -5.41 -11.01
C ARG A 124 12.79 -4.22 -11.77
N LEU A 125 11.47 -4.18 -11.84
CA LEU A 125 10.69 -3.09 -12.40
C LEU A 125 10.05 -2.30 -11.26
N ASN A 126 10.27 -0.99 -11.21
CA ASN A 126 9.64 -0.13 -10.21
C ASN A 126 8.51 0.64 -10.88
N LEU A 127 7.29 0.50 -10.36
CA LEU A 127 6.13 1.29 -10.76
C LEU A 127 5.99 2.46 -9.79
N ASP A 128 5.86 3.67 -10.33
CA ASP A 128 5.60 4.88 -9.54
C ASP A 128 4.10 5.10 -9.34
N GLY A 129 3.71 5.58 -8.16
CA GLY A 129 2.31 5.78 -7.86
C GLY A 129 2.04 6.18 -6.43
N THR A 130 0.77 6.04 -6.04
CA THR A 130 0.31 6.45 -4.71
C THR A 130 -0.48 5.33 -4.06
N TRP A 131 -0.20 5.08 -2.78
CA TRP A 131 -0.96 4.13 -1.99
C TRP A 131 -2.23 4.75 -1.42
N ARG A 132 -3.34 4.02 -1.52
CA ARG A 132 -4.65 4.39 -0.99
C ARG A 132 -5.36 3.19 -0.40
N ALA A 133 -6.21 3.43 0.61
CA ALA A 133 -7.22 2.45 0.98
C ALA A 133 -8.52 2.78 0.23
N ASP A 134 -9.22 1.77 -0.28
CA ASP A 134 -10.53 1.99 -0.86
C ASP A 134 -11.64 2.05 0.21
N GLU A 135 -12.88 2.24 -0.23
CA GLU A 135 -14.06 2.28 0.64
C GLU A 135 -14.29 1.00 1.47
N ASN A 136 -13.70 -0.11 1.02
CA ASN A 136 -13.78 -1.43 1.62
C ASN A 136 -12.53 -1.75 2.46
N ASN A 137 -11.68 -0.75 2.74
CA ASN A 137 -10.43 -0.88 3.47
C ASN A 137 -9.43 -1.87 2.84
N ARG A 138 -9.48 -2.07 1.52
CA ARG A 138 -8.47 -2.82 0.75
C ARG A 138 -7.31 -1.88 0.39
N LEU A 139 -6.09 -2.43 0.36
CA LEU A 139 -4.91 -1.65 -0.04
C LEU A 139 -4.83 -1.58 -1.56
N ASN A 140 -4.72 -0.38 -2.10
CA ASN A 140 -4.61 -0.12 -3.51
C ASN A 140 -3.34 0.68 -3.81
N PHE A 141 -2.67 0.33 -4.89
CA PHE A 141 -1.62 1.15 -5.49
C PHE A 141 -2.16 1.77 -6.78
N LEU A 142 -2.16 3.10 -6.84
CA LEU A 142 -2.59 3.87 -8.01
C LEU A 142 -1.37 4.19 -8.86
N VAL A 143 -1.14 3.39 -9.91
CA VAL A 143 -0.02 3.56 -10.83
C VAL A 143 -0.22 4.85 -11.62
N GLN A 144 0.74 5.76 -11.52
CA GLN A 144 0.66 7.06 -12.18
C GLN A 144 0.81 6.93 -13.70
N LYS A 145 -0.03 7.62 -14.46
CA LYS A 145 0.03 7.66 -15.93
C LYS A 145 -0.01 9.10 -16.43
N SER A 146 0.53 9.32 -17.61
CA SER A 146 0.65 10.67 -18.21
C SER A 146 -0.68 11.36 -18.57
N LYS A 147 -1.78 10.63 -18.80
CA LYS A 147 -3.06 11.16 -19.28
C LYS A 147 -4.21 11.01 -18.26
N SER A 148 -3.93 11.35 -17.00
CA SER A 148 -4.88 11.51 -15.87
C SER A 148 -5.73 10.31 -15.42
N ARG A 149 -5.60 9.13 -16.02
CA ARG A 149 -6.18 7.88 -15.49
C ARG A 149 -5.09 6.99 -14.88
N TYR A 150 -5.17 6.76 -13.58
CA TYR A 150 -4.33 5.79 -12.88
C TYR A 150 -4.79 4.35 -13.21
N ASP A 151 -3.85 3.41 -13.21
CA ASP A 151 -4.20 2.00 -13.11
C ASP A 151 -4.23 1.60 -11.63
N THR A 152 -5.28 0.88 -11.20
CA THR A 152 -5.42 0.47 -9.80
C THR A 152 -5.00 -0.99 -9.62
N LEU A 153 -3.98 -1.21 -8.80
CA LEU A 153 -3.56 -2.53 -8.35
C LEU A 153 -4.14 -2.79 -6.95
N THR A 154 -5.18 -3.63 -6.87
CA THR A 154 -5.93 -3.91 -5.63
C THR A 154 -5.39 -5.15 -4.95
N PHE A 155 -4.76 -5.00 -3.78
CA PHE A 155 -4.16 -6.09 -3.01
C PHE A 155 -5.26 -6.95 -2.38
N GLU A 156 -5.61 -8.02 -3.10
CA GLU A 156 -6.61 -8.98 -2.65
C GLU A 156 -6.04 -9.82 -1.51
N GLY A 157 -6.59 -9.65 -0.30
CA GLY A 157 -6.16 -10.40 0.87
C GLY A 157 -6.32 -9.62 2.17
N GLY A 158 -6.14 -10.32 3.29
CA GLY A 158 -6.09 -9.68 4.60
C GLY A 158 -4.69 -9.16 4.86
N TRP A 159 -4.49 -7.85 4.79
CA TRP A 159 -3.35 -7.20 5.45
C TRP A 159 -3.56 -7.22 6.97
N GLN A 160 -2.50 -7.17 7.75
CA GLN A 160 -2.56 -7.09 9.21
C GLN A 160 -1.61 -6.05 9.77
N VAL A 161 -1.70 -5.79 11.07
CA VAL A 161 -0.79 -4.90 11.78
C VAL A 161 0.18 -5.74 12.60
N GLU A 162 1.47 -5.52 12.41
CA GLU A 162 2.56 -6.13 13.21
C GLU A 162 3.55 -5.05 13.58
N ASN A 163 3.91 -4.93 14.86
CA ASN A 163 4.81 -3.88 15.34
C ASN A 163 4.40 -2.48 14.87
N ASN A 164 3.09 -2.20 14.91
CA ASN A 164 2.46 -0.97 14.41
C ASN A 164 2.63 -0.71 12.91
N GLU A 165 3.14 -1.66 12.12
CA GLU A 165 3.28 -1.53 10.68
C GLU A 165 2.23 -2.37 9.95
N ILE A 166 1.83 -1.91 8.76
CA ILE A 166 0.96 -2.71 7.90
C ILE A 166 1.79 -3.77 7.19
N VAL A 167 1.33 -5.00 7.29
CA VAL A 167 1.95 -6.17 6.68
C VAL A 167 0.95 -6.84 5.74
N TYR A 168 1.35 -7.03 4.49
CA TYR A 168 0.62 -7.85 3.51
C TYR A 168 1.44 -9.10 3.19
N ARG A 169 0.80 -10.27 3.28
CA ARG A 169 1.45 -11.55 2.96
C ARG A 169 0.98 -12.06 1.61
N VAL A 170 1.93 -12.23 0.69
CA VAL A 170 1.74 -12.83 -0.63
C VAL A 170 2.00 -14.32 -0.49
N LYS A 171 0.98 -15.16 -0.73
CA LYS A 171 1.16 -16.61 -0.77
C LYS A 171 1.38 -17.05 -2.21
N ASN A 172 2.59 -17.50 -2.52
CA ASN A 172 2.93 -18.08 -3.81
C ASN A 172 3.06 -19.60 -3.65
N VAL A 173 2.26 -20.36 -4.39
CA VAL A 173 2.41 -21.81 -4.49
C VAL A 173 3.23 -22.11 -5.74
N SER A 174 4.45 -22.63 -5.58
CA SER A 174 5.21 -23.16 -6.70
C SER A 174 4.70 -24.57 -7.03
N LEU A 175 3.85 -24.69 -8.05
CA LEU A 175 3.24 -25.98 -8.44
C LEU A 175 4.28 -27.03 -8.88
N LYS A 176 5.48 -26.62 -9.31
CA LYS A 176 6.54 -27.55 -9.76
C LYS A 176 7.30 -28.23 -8.62
N ARG A 177 7.33 -27.63 -7.42
CA ARG A 177 8.09 -28.16 -6.26
C ARG A 177 7.23 -28.42 -5.02
N GLY A 178 5.93 -28.09 -5.04
CA GLY A 178 5.06 -28.17 -3.86
C GLY A 178 5.39 -27.15 -2.76
N GLU A 179 6.49 -26.40 -2.91
CA GLU A 179 6.93 -25.39 -1.94
C GLU A 179 5.97 -24.20 -1.90
N ARG A 180 5.43 -23.94 -0.70
CA ARG A 180 4.69 -22.73 -0.38
C ARG A 180 5.68 -21.66 0.04
N ALA A 181 5.94 -20.70 -0.83
CA ALA A 181 6.72 -19.52 -0.50
C ALA A 181 5.76 -18.40 -0.07
N GLU A 182 5.86 -17.98 1.19
CA GLU A 182 5.17 -16.80 1.70
C GLU A 182 6.13 -15.60 1.67
N ARG A 183 5.73 -14.52 1.01
CA ARG A 183 6.49 -13.26 0.99
C ARG A 183 5.76 -12.20 1.80
N LYS A 184 6.50 -11.51 2.66
CA LYS A 184 6.01 -10.43 3.51
C LYS A 184 6.33 -9.08 2.85
N LEU A 185 5.30 -8.27 2.58
CA LEU A 185 5.44 -6.86 2.21
C LEU A 185 5.14 -6.03 3.45
N THR A 186 6.07 -5.17 3.85
CA THR A 186 5.96 -4.36 5.06
C THR A 186 5.95 -2.90 4.67
N PHE A 187 4.85 -2.22 4.99
CA PHE A 187 4.66 -0.82 4.67
C PHE A 187 5.23 0.05 5.79
N LYS A 188 6.28 0.81 5.51
CA LYS A 188 6.90 1.71 6.48
C LYS A 188 6.12 3.02 6.57
N GLY A 189 5.67 3.37 7.78
CA GLY A 189 4.79 4.51 7.99
C GLY A 189 4.41 4.68 9.46
N PHE A 190 3.40 5.50 9.71
CA PHE A 190 2.90 5.77 11.07
C PHE A 190 1.38 5.97 11.08
N TRP A 191 0.75 5.66 12.21
CA TRP A 191 -0.69 5.85 12.39
C TRP A 191 -1.02 7.26 12.88
N GLU A 192 -2.09 7.83 12.37
CA GLU A 192 -2.72 9.05 12.85
C GLU A 192 -4.25 8.90 12.92
N ILE A 193 -4.90 9.63 13.82
CA ILE A 193 -6.36 9.75 13.84
C ILE A 193 -6.71 10.96 12.96
N SER A 194 -7.28 10.69 11.78
CA SER A 194 -7.66 11.74 10.84
C SER A 194 -9.06 12.30 11.07
N ASP A 195 -10.00 11.48 11.58
CA ASP A 195 -11.41 11.83 11.84
C ASP A 195 -12.09 10.83 12.82
N THR A 196 -13.27 11.19 13.33
CA THR A 196 -14.19 10.40 14.20
C THR A 196 -14.35 8.93 13.84
N ARG A 197 -14.38 8.64 12.54
CA ARG A 197 -14.67 7.32 11.97
C ARG A 197 -13.53 6.87 11.06
N ARG A 198 -12.35 7.49 11.16
CA ARG A 198 -11.20 7.14 10.33
C ARG A 198 -9.90 7.12 11.11
N ILE A 199 -9.10 6.09 10.84
CA ILE A 199 -7.70 6.05 11.21
C ILE A 199 -6.87 6.00 9.93
N THR A 200 -5.79 6.75 9.89
CA THR A 200 -4.96 6.87 8.71
C THR A 200 -3.58 6.30 8.99
N TYR A 201 -3.09 5.46 8.08
CA TYR A 201 -1.69 5.05 8.07
C TYR A 201 -0.96 5.86 7.00
N VAL A 202 -0.06 6.73 7.42
CA VAL A 202 0.68 7.65 6.55
C VAL A 202 2.01 7.00 6.18
N LEU A 203 2.23 6.83 4.87
CA LEU A 203 3.51 6.35 4.32
C LEU A 203 4.38 7.56 3.97
N ASP A 204 3.78 8.50 3.23
CA ASP A 204 4.39 9.77 2.84
C ASP A 204 3.29 10.84 2.70
N ARG A 205 3.51 12.00 3.33
CA ARG A 205 2.55 13.12 3.26
C ARG A 205 2.70 13.90 1.97
N GLU A 206 3.92 14.01 1.45
CA GLU A 206 4.23 14.90 0.31
C GLU A 206 3.59 14.38 -0.97
N SER A 207 3.72 13.08 -1.24
CA SER A 207 3.00 12.41 -2.33
C SER A 207 1.52 12.17 -2.03
N GLY A 208 1.14 12.29 -0.76
CA GLY A 208 -0.15 11.88 -0.25
C GLY A 208 -0.35 10.37 -0.16
N SER A 209 0.68 9.53 -0.24
CA SER A 209 0.55 8.08 -0.04
C SER A 209 0.14 7.72 1.40
N LEU A 210 -1.11 7.30 1.56
CA LEU A 210 -1.72 7.01 2.85
C LEU A 210 -2.90 6.06 2.72
N PHE A 211 -3.13 5.27 3.76
CA PHE A 211 -4.30 4.41 3.88
C PHE A 211 -5.32 5.01 4.85
N ASN A 212 -6.42 5.55 4.32
CA ASN A 212 -7.53 6.07 5.12
C ASN A 212 -8.55 4.95 5.42
N PHE A 213 -8.47 4.35 6.60
CA PHE A 213 -9.36 3.26 6.97
C PHE A 213 -10.62 3.76 7.67
N LYS A 214 -11.79 3.36 7.16
CA LYS A 214 -13.08 3.58 7.83
C LYS A 214 -13.25 2.61 9.00
N LEU A 215 -13.47 3.15 10.19
CA LEU A 215 -13.79 2.38 11.40
C LEU A 215 -15.19 1.76 11.29
N TYR A 216 -15.38 0.58 11.88
CA TYR A 216 -16.67 -0.08 11.95
C TYR A 216 -17.58 0.60 13.00
N SER A 217 -18.87 0.78 12.69
CA SER A 217 -19.82 1.66 13.40
C SER A 217 -20.22 1.23 14.83
N GLY A 218 -19.73 0.09 15.33
CA GLY A 218 -20.10 -0.46 16.64
C GLY A 218 -19.08 -0.26 17.77
N SER A 219 -18.06 0.58 17.61
CA SER A 219 -17.02 0.77 18.63
C SER A 219 -16.96 2.23 19.10
N PRO A 220 -17.99 2.76 19.78
CA PRO A 220 -18.04 4.17 20.17
C PRO A 220 -16.95 4.56 21.19
N ASN A 221 -16.54 3.61 22.05
CA ASN A 221 -15.56 3.84 23.10
C ASN A 221 -14.31 3.00 22.90
N LEU A 222 -13.14 3.64 23.04
CA LEU A 222 -11.86 2.96 23.14
C LEU A 222 -11.63 2.67 24.62
N ILE A 223 -11.68 1.39 25.00
CA ILE A 223 -11.29 0.97 26.36
C ILE A 223 -9.77 0.97 26.40
N ALA A 224 -9.18 1.86 27.20
CA ALA A 224 -7.73 1.90 27.36
C ALA A 224 -7.27 0.63 28.08
N LYS A 225 -6.37 -0.12 27.44
CA LYS A 225 -5.60 -1.18 28.09
C LYS A 225 -4.15 -0.74 28.17
N LYS A 226 -3.44 -1.17 29.22
CA LYS A 226 -2.02 -0.86 29.38
C LYS A 226 -1.27 -1.35 28.16
N GLY A 227 -0.49 -0.47 27.53
CA GLY A 227 0.35 -0.83 26.39
C GLY A 227 -0.35 -0.91 25.03
N VAL A 228 -1.68 -0.77 24.97
CA VAL A 228 -2.46 -1.23 23.81
C VAL A 228 -3.64 -0.31 23.46
N LEU A 229 -3.83 -0.10 22.15
CA LEU A 229 -4.98 0.58 21.56
C LEU A 229 -5.61 -0.31 20.47
N LYS A 230 -6.90 -0.62 20.60
CA LYS A 230 -7.62 -1.54 19.68
C LYS A 230 -8.64 -0.83 18.82
N TYR A 231 -8.67 -1.14 17.52
CA TYR A 231 -9.68 -0.64 16.58
C TYR A 231 -10.33 -1.79 15.81
N ARG A 232 -11.60 -1.62 15.41
CA ARG A 232 -12.31 -2.55 14.53
C ARG A 232 -12.51 -1.93 13.16
N LEU A 233 -12.01 -2.61 12.13
CA LEU A 233 -12.09 -2.22 10.72
C LEU A 233 -12.94 -3.24 9.97
N GLY A 234 -13.91 -2.80 9.19
CA GLY A 234 -14.63 -3.71 8.29
C GLY A 234 -13.90 -3.80 6.95
N ILE A 235 -13.29 -4.94 6.64
CA ILE A 235 -12.54 -5.21 5.41
C ILE A 235 -13.36 -6.18 4.53
N ALA A 236 -13.68 -5.82 3.29
CA ALA A 236 -14.40 -6.71 2.39
C ALA A 236 -13.44 -7.70 1.70
N ALA A 237 -13.84 -8.98 1.63
CA ALA A 237 -13.15 -9.95 0.79
C ALA A 237 -13.70 -9.88 -0.64
N ALA A 238 -12.80 -9.78 -1.64
CA ALA A 238 -13.15 -9.57 -3.04
C ALA A 238 -14.16 -10.61 -3.60
N LYS A 239 -14.09 -11.86 -3.13
CA LYS A 239 -14.87 -12.98 -3.68
C LYS A 239 -16.27 -13.18 -3.10
N THR A 240 -16.55 -12.64 -1.92
CA THR A 240 -17.82 -12.95 -1.22
C THR A 240 -18.69 -11.73 -0.99
N GLY A 241 -18.17 -10.51 -1.17
CA GLY A 241 -18.85 -9.27 -0.78
C GLY A 241 -19.08 -9.13 0.73
N LYS A 242 -18.88 -10.22 1.50
CA LYS A 242 -19.07 -10.27 2.95
C LYS A 242 -17.94 -9.47 3.61
N ARG A 243 -18.35 -8.44 4.35
CA ARG A 243 -17.46 -7.61 5.15
C ARG A 243 -17.01 -8.41 6.37
N LYS A 244 -15.70 -8.66 6.49
CA LYS A 244 -15.11 -9.23 7.70
C LYS A 244 -14.67 -8.10 8.61
N VAL A 245 -15.15 -8.09 9.84
CA VAL A 245 -14.65 -7.16 10.86
C VAL A 245 -13.31 -7.70 11.35
N LYS A 246 -12.25 -6.91 11.20
CA LYS A 246 -10.90 -7.19 11.68
C LYS A 246 -10.58 -6.25 12.82
N GLU A 247 -10.14 -6.81 13.94
CA GLU A 247 -9.54 -6.03 15.03
C GLU A 247 -8.07 -5.78 14.68
N ILE A 248 -7.64 -4.52 14.76
CA ILE A 248 -6.23 -4.14 14.73
C ILE A 248 -5.81 -3.68 16.12
N THR A 249 -4.59 -4.01 16.50
CA THR A 249 -4.02 -3.70 17.80
C THR A 249 -2.75 -2.88 17.57
N LEU A 250 -2.71 -1.70 18.15
CA LEU A 250 -1.54 -0.83 18.17
C LEU A 250 -0.89 -0.90 19.56
N PHE A 251 0.42 -0.99 19.60
CA PHE A 251 1.23 -1.09 20.81
C PHE A 251 1.94 0.22 21.09
N GLY A 252 1.98 0.63 22.35
CA GLY A 252 2.56 1.91 22.73
C GLY A 252 2.27 2.28 24.17
N SER A 253 2.67 3.47 24.56
CA SER A 253 2.53 3.97 25.92
C SER A 253 1.55 5.13 25.99
N TRP A 254 0.61 5.06 26.93
CA TRP A 254 -0.24 6.20 27.27
C TRP A 254 0.62 7.24 28.00
N LYS A 255 0.65 8.46 27.48
CA LYS A 255 1.32 9.61 28.12
C LYS A 255 0.26 10.64 28.49
N PHE A 256 0.39 11.22 29.67
CA PHE A 256 -0.47 12.31 30.10
C PHE A 256 0.35 13.61 30.06
N GLY A 257 -0.13 14.59 29.31
CA GLY A 257 0.52 15.89 29.21
C GLY A 257 0.16 16.81 30.38
N HIS A 258 1.03 17.76 30.67
CA HIS A 258 0.88 18.74 31.76
C HIS A 258 -0.38 19.61 31.67
N GLN A 259 -1.04 19.69 30.51
CA GLN A 259 -2.29 20.44 30.32
C GLN A 259 -3.55 19.54 30.22
N GLY A 260 -3.46 18.28 30.63
CA GLY A 260 -4.60 17.35 30.63
C GLY A 260 -4.81 16.68 29.28
N GLY A 261 -3.82 16.78 28.41
CA GLY A 261 -3.74 16.06 27.15
C GLY A 261 -3.47 14.58 27.36
N LEU A 262 -4.04 13.73 26.52
CA LEU A 262 -3.73 12.30 26.46
C LEU A 262 -2.96 12.00 25.17
N GLY A 263 -1.77 11.44 25.26
CA GLY A 263 -1.02 10.91 24.13
C GLY A 263 -1.02 9.39 24.14
N PHE A 264 -0.96 8.79 22.96
CA PHE A 264 -0.56 7.39 22.81
C PHE A 264 0.70 7.34 21.97
N GLU A 265 1.84 7.08 22.59
CA GLU A 265 3.14 7.07 21.91
C GLU A 265 3.52 5.66 21.48
N MET A 266 3.77 5.47 20.19
CA MET A 266 4.24 4.20 19.63
C MET A 266 5.77 4.27 19.43
N ASP A 267 6.45 3.12 19.55
CA ASP A 267 7.93 3.03 19.55
C ASP A 267 8.60 3.61 18.29
N ASN A 268 7.87 3.78 17.18
CA ASN A 268 8.39 4.34 15.92
C ASN A 268 8.51 5.89 15.90
N LYS A 269 8.86 6.50 17.04
CA LYS A 269 9.15 7.94 17.23
C LYS A 269 8.04 8.93 16.82
N LYS A 270 6.83 8.47 16.51
CA LYS A 270 5.68 9.34 16.21
C LYS A 270 4.55 9.03 17.17
N ALA A 271 4.28 9.99 18.05
CA ALA A 271 3.17 9.92 18.97
C ALA A 271 1.84 10.07 18.21
N LEU A 272 0.91 9.17 18.47
CA LEU A 272 -0.49 9.42 18.16
C LEU A 272 -1.00 10.43 19.20
N THR A 273 -0.94 11.71 18.84
CA THR A 273 -1.48 12.77 19.70
C THR A 273 -2.99 12.72 19.67
N ILE A 274 -3.58 12.31 20.80
CA ILE A 274 -5.03 12.35 20.99
C ILE A 274 -5.32 13.68 21.66
N ASN A 275 -5.68 14.69 20.88
CA ASN A 275 -6.10 15.95 21.49
C ASN A 275 -7.32 15.66 22.35
N THR A 276 -7.28 15.97 23.65
CA THR A 276 -8.40 15.70 24.56
C THR A 276 -9.04 16.97 25.10
N ALA A 277 -10.34 16.89 25.41
CA ALA A 277 -10.96 17.81 26.35
C ALA A 277 -10.57 17.44 27.79
N LEU A 278 -10.91 18.30 28.74
CA LEU A 278 -10.74 18.02 30.16
C LEU A 278 -11.38 16.66 30.50
N PRO A 279 -10.71 15.81 31.29
CA PRO A 279 -11.25 14.50 31.65
C PRO A 279 -12.55 14.65 32.44
N VAL A 280 -13.53 13.80 32.14
CA VAL A 280 -14.78 13.69 32.92
C VAL A 280 -14.69 12.48 33.83
N TYR A 281 -15.00 12.68 35.11
CA TYR A 281 -15.02 11.63 36.12
C TYR A 281 -16.45 11.14 36.34
N LYS A 282 -16.69 9.84 36.16
CA LYS A 282 -18.00 9.24 36.42
C LYS A 282 -17.84 7.80 36.87
N GLN A 283 -18.39 7.45 38.04
CA GLN A 283 -18.46 6.07 38.53
C GLN A 283 -17.11 5.32 38.50
N GLY A 284 -16.04 5.96 38.99
CA GLY A 284 -14.70 5.36 39.05
C GLY A 284 -13.99 5.22 37.69
N LYS A 285 -14.44 5.97 36.68
CA LYS A 285 -13.83 6.03 35.35
C LYS A 285 -13.34 7.45 35.04
N ILE A 286 -12.17 7.54 34.39
CA ILE A 286 -11.67 8.77 33.80
C ILE A 286 -11.93 8.72 32.30
N ILE A 287 -12.72 9.67 31.81
CA ILE A 287 -13.18 9.72 30.43
C ILE A 287 -12.52 10.90 29.73
N PHE A 288 -11.59 10.63 28.82
CA PHE A 288 -10.98 11.64 27.97
C PHE A 288 -11.74 11.74 26.65
N GLN A 289 -12.32 12.89 26.35
CA GLN A 289 -12.97 13.10 25.05
C GLN A 289 -11.94 13.48 24.00
N ILE A 290 -11.86 12.73 22.91
CA ILE A 290 -10.99 13.01 21.77
C ILE A 290 -11.55 14.20 20.99
N LYS A 291 -10.85 15.34 20.98
CA LYS A 291 -11.15 16.49 20.12
C LYS A 291 -10.72 16.19 18.69
N GLY A 292 -11.59 16.56 17.75
CA GLY A 292 -11.25 16.52 16.33
C GLY A 292 -10.43 17.72 15.90
N ARG A 293 -10.41 17.99 14.59
CA ARG A 293 -9.85 19.24 14.07
C ARG A 293 -10.62 20.43 14.65
N LYS A 294 -9.94 21.57 14.78
CA LYS A 294 -10.42 22.80 15.44
C LYS A 294 -11.87 23.12 15.01
N GLY A 295 -12.79 23.21 15.98
CA GLY A 295 -14.22 23.52 15.75
C GLY A 295 -15.17 22.31 15.66
N GLN A 296 -14.68 21.06 15.70
CA GLN A 296 -15.54 19.87 15.67
C GLN A 296 -15.97 19.40 17.08
N ARG A 297 -17.19 18.83 17.19
CA ARG A 297 -17.69 18.17 18.40
C ARG A 297 -16.72 17.05 18.84
N PRO A 298 -16.62 16.74 20.15
CA PRO A 298 -15.76 15.66 20.62
C PRO A 298 -16.13 14.34 19.91
N LEU A 299 -15.11 13.70 19.35
CA LEU A 299 -15.26 12.64 18.35
C LEU A 299 -15.60 11.29 18.97
N ARG A 300 -14.97 10.97 20.10
CA ARG A 300 -15.06 9.72 20.87
C ARG A 300 -14.56 9.95 22.29
N SER A 301 -14.68 8.95 23.15
CA SER A 301 -14.01 8.94 24.45
C SER A 301 -13.05 7.77 24.62
N VAL A 302 -11.94 8.03 25.30
CA VAL A 302 -11.05 7.02 25.87
C VAL A 302 -11.41 6.88 27.33
N VAL A 303 -11.77 5.68 27.74
CA VAL A 303 -12.20 5.39 29.11
C VAL A 303 -11.10 4.61 29.82
N PHE A 304 -10.62 5.18 30.92
CA PHE A 304 -9.70 4.54 31.87
C PHE A 304 -10.49 4.09 33.09
N GLU A 305 -10.43 2.80 33.39
CA GLU A 305 -11.07 2.22 34.58
C GLU A 305 -10.09 2.22 35.76
N ARG A 306 -10.63 2.19 36.98
CA ARG A 306 -9.85 2.20 38.24
C ARG A 306 -8.66 1.25 38.22
N GLY A 307 -8.83 0.00 37.74
CA GLY A 307 -7.76 -0.99 37.69
C GLY A 307 -6.61 -0.68 36.72
N PHE A 308 -6.78 0.27 35.78
CA PHE A 308 -5.70 0.74 34.91
C PHE A 308 -4.69 1.58 35.69
N LEU A 309 -5.16 2.35 36.66
CA LEU A 309 -4.39 3.28 37.48
C LEU A 309 -4.02 2.60 38.81
N LYS A 310 -3.17 1.56 38.78
CA LYS A 310 -2.72 0.87 40.01
C LYS A 310 -2.15 1.88 41.02
N ASP A 311 -2.56 1.72 42.29
CA ASP A 311 -2.22 2.34 43.60
C ASP A 311 -1.51 3.69 43.77
N ASN A 312 -0.95 4.35 42.75
CA ASN A 312 -0.30 5.66 42.89
C ASN A 312 -0.22 6.44 41.55
N ALA A 313 -1.29 6.46 40.76
CA ALA A 313 -1.32 7.36 39.61
C ALA A 313 -1.56 8.80 40.10
N SER A 314 -0.51 9.63 40.11
CA SER A 314 -0.66 11.09 40.25
C SER A 314 -0.62 11.70 38.86
N LEU A 315 -1.72 12.35 38.46
CA LEU A 315 -1.78 13.17 37.26
C LEU A 315 -1.40 14.59 37.68
N ARG A 316 -0.18 15.03 37.36
CA ARG A 316 0.29 16.38 37.68
C ARG A 316 0.06 17.28 36.47
N LEU A 317 -0.84 18.23 36.62
CA LEU A 317 -1.13 19.24 35.61
C LEU A 317 -0.44 20.55 36.00
N GLU A 318 0.47 21.04 35.15
CA GLU A 318 1.14 22.33 35.32
C GLU A 318 0.57 23.30 34.27
N LEU A 319 -0.13 24.32 34.78
CA LEU A 319 -0.60 25.47 34.01
C LEU A 319 0.31 26.66 34.34
N SER A 320 0.74 27.39 33.32
CA SER A 320 1.85 28.35 33.36
C SER A 320 1.57 29.65 34.11
N GLU A 321 2.67 30.35 34.34
CA GLU A 321 3.01 31.49 35.19
C GLU A 321 2.00 32.64 35.17
N ASP A 322 1.22 32.76 36.24
CA ASP A 322 0.92 34.07 36.88
C ASP A 322 0.09 33.94 38.17
N ARG A 323 -0.41 32.75 38.49
CA ARG A 323 -0.97 32.43 39.82
C ARG A 323 -0.59 31.01 40.20
N LYS A 324 0.29 30.86 41.18
CA LYS A 324 0.71 29.54 41.72
C LYS A 324 -0.47 28.87 42.43
N ILE A 325 -1.32 28.19 41.67
CA ILE A 325 -2.29 27.21 42.18
C ILE A 325 -1.69 25.84 41.90
N TYR A 326 -1.11 25.23 42.92
CA TYR A 326 -0.65 23.85 42.86
C TYR A 326 -1.87 22.91 42.90
N THR A 327 -2.38 22.52 41.73
CA THR A 327 -3.32 21.40 41.65
C THR A 327 -2.55 20.12 41.30
N GLY A 328 -1.89 19.57 42.31
CA GLY A 328 -1.48 18.18 42.28
C GLY A 328 -2.71 17.32 42.57
N MET A 329 -3.25 16.62 41.56
CA MET A 329 -4.28 15.62 41.82
C MET A 329 -3.60 14.37 42.38
N LYS A 330 -3.46 14.32 43.71
CA LYS A 330 -3.33 13.05 44.41
C LYS A 330 -4.69 12.39 44.27
N LEU A 331 -4.81 11.41 43.37
CA LEU A 331 -5.99 10.54 43.30
C LEU A 331 -6.02 9.72 44.59
N ARG A 332 -6.54 10.31 45.68
CA ARG A 332 -7.05 9.55 46.82
C ARG A 332 -8.37 8.95 46.35
N TRP A 333 -8.33 7.65 46.10
CA TRP A 333 -9.52 6.85 45.89
C TRP A 333 -10.29 6.68 47.19
#